data_AF-A0A841PZ37-F1
#
_entry.id   AF-A0A841PZ37-F1
#
_cell.length_a   1.000
_cell.length_b   1.000
_cell.length_c   1.000
_cell.angle_alpha   90.00
_cell.angle_beta   90.00
_cell.angle_gamma   90.00
#
_symmetry.space_group_name_H-M   'P 1'
#
loop_
_entity.id
_entity.type
_entity.pdbx_description
1 polymer ?
#
loop_
_entity_poly.entity_id
_entity_poly.type
_entity_poly.pdbx_seq_one_letter_code
_entity_poly.pdbx_strand_id
1 'polypeptide(L)'
;MKRKVILVLISILLVMLLGIRWVHLANLSESSTIAMNHLKDEGLFILYHEGEYGPYSLTRNDINDKPYSDYISVQSFNAQFYMDKELHHEFFYVNNHPLSNVFGLGGIFVTVIMNNEEVVGAFSVKNGMTYSLLGEEE
;
A
#
# COMPACT_ATOMS: atom_id res chain seq x y z
N MET A 1 -3.54 -46.96 3.17
CA MET A 1 -2.82 -46.34 2.04
C MET A 1 -3.52 -45.08 1.52
N LYS A 2 -4.79 -45.17 1.08
CA LYS A 2 -5.55 -44.02 0.53
C LYS A 2 -5.60 -42.77 1.42
N ARG A 3 -5.82 -42.91 2.74
CA ARG A 3 -5.79 -41.77 3.70
C ARG A 3 -4.44 -41.06 3.78
N LYS A 4 -3.32 -41.79 3.72
CA LYS A 4 -1.97 -41.20 3.77
C LYS A 4 -1.66 -40.41 2.49
N VAL A 5 -2.11 -40.92 1.34
CA VAL A 5 -1.97 -40.24 0.03
C VAL A 5 -2.80 -38.95 0.00
N ILE A 6 -4.03 -38.98 0.53
CA ILE A 6 -4.89 -37.78 0.63
C ILE A 6 -4.23 -36.70 1.50
N LEU A 7 -3.66 -37.07 2.65
CA LEU A 7 -2.97 -36.11 3.52
C LEU A 7 -1.77 -35.46 2.82
N VAL A 8 -0.96 -36.24 2.09
CA VAL A 8 0.18 -35.71 1.33
C VAL A 8 -0.29 -34.74 0.24
N LEU A 9 -1.37 -35.06 -0.48
CA LEU A 9 -1.94 -34.17 -1.50
C LEU A 9 -2.46 -32.85 -0.90
N ILE A 10 -3.11 -32.90 0.27
CA ILE A 10 -3.56 -31.70 0.99
C ILE A 10 -2.37 -30.84 1.42
N SER A 11 -1.31 -31.46 1.97
CA SER A 11 -0.09 -30.73 2.34
C SER A 11 0.57 -30.05 1.13
N ILE A 12 0.67 -30.74 -0.01
CA ILE A 12 1.23 -30.18 -1.24
C ILE A 12 0.38 -29.01 -1.76
N LEU A 13 -0.95 -29.13 -1.72
CA LEU A 13 -1.87 -28.06 -2.11
C LEU A 13 -1.71 -26.83 -1.21
N LEU A 14 -1.59 -27.02 0.10
CA LEU A 14 -1.35 -25.93 1.06
C LEU A 14 -0.03 -25.20 0.78
N VAL A 15 1.05 -25.95 0.52
CA VAL A 15 2.35 -25.35 0.17
C VAL A 15 2.27 -24.58 -1.14
N MET A 16 1.58 -25.08 -2.16
CA MET A 16 1.38 -24.35 -3.42
C MET A 16 0.58 -23.06 -3.23
N LEU A 17 -0.50 -23.10 -2.44
CA LEU A 17 -1.33 -21.91 -2.15
C LEU A 17 -0.56 -20.82 -1.38
N LEU A 18 0.33 -21.22 -0.47
CA LEU A 18 1.17 -20.28 0.27
C LEU A 18 2.36 -19.76 -0.55
N GLY A 19 2.95 -20.62 -1.40
CA GLY A 19 4.14 -20.29 -2.18
C GLY A 19 3.92 -19.24 -3.27
N ILE A 20 2.75 -19.25 -3.94
CA ILE A 20 2.44 -18.29 -5.01
C ILE A 20 2.45 -16.84 -4.49
N ARG A 21 1.98 -16.61 -3.26
CA ARG A 21 1.96 -15.27 -2.66
C ARG A 21 3.37 -14.73 -2.37
N TRP A 22 4.29 -15.60 -1.98
CA TRP A 22 5.67 -15.19 -1.72
C TRP A 22 6.41 -14.76 -2.97
N VAL A 23 6.15 -15.39 -4.12
CA VAL A 23 6.84 -15.06 -5.38
C VAL A 23 6.55 -13.63 -5.83
N HIS A 24 5.30 -13.15 -5.69
CA HIS A 24 4.95 -11.77 -6.08
C HIS A 24 5.57 -10.70 -5.18
N LEU A 25 5.83 -11.01 -3.90
CA LEU A 25 6.44 -10.06 -2.96
C LEU A 25 7.98 -10.19 -2.90
N ALA A 26 8.57 -11.22 -3.52
CA ALA A 26 10.00 -11.48 -3.47
C ALA A 26 10.84 -10.60 -4.42
N ASN A 27 10.21 -9.98 -5.42
CA ASN A 27 10.88 -9.16 -6.44
C ASN A 27 10.58 -7.66 -6.28
N LEU A 28 10.28 -7.20 -5.07
CA LEU A 28 10.08 -5.79 -4.78
C LEU A 28 11.40 -5.02 -4.88
N SER A 29 11.32 -3.76 -5.31
CA SER A 29 12.44 -2.82 -5.17
C SER A 29 12.72 -2.56 -3.68
N GLU A 30 13.85 -1.90 -3.39
CA GLU A 30 14.18 -1.49 -2.02
C GLU A 30 13.12 -0.50 -1.46
N SER A 31 12.74 0.51 -2.25
CA SER A 31 11.66 1.45 -1.95
C SER A 31 10.33 0.71 -1.67
N SER A 32 9.92 -0.19 -2.57
CA SER A 32 8.67 -0.95 -2.39
C SER A 32 8.73 -1.84 -1.15
N THR A 33 9.91 -2.35 -0.79
CA THR A 33 10.11 -3.14 0.43
C THR A 33 9.96 -2.29 1.69
N ILE A 34 10.52 -1.08 1.69
CA ILE A 34 10.38 -0.12 2.80
C ILE A 34 8.91 0.27 2.97
N ALA A 35 8.24 0.66 1.88
CA ALA A 35 6.83 1.01 1.88
C ALA A 35 5.94 -0.15 2.37
N MET A 36 6.20 -1.38 1.87
CA MET A 36 5.50 -2.59 2.31
C MET A 36 5.65 -2.82 3.82
N ASN A 37 6.86 -2.64 4.36
CA ASN A 37 7.11 -2.86 5.79
C ASN A 37 6.44 -1.79 6.65
N HIS A 38 6.47 -0.52 6.23
CA HIS A 38 5.72 0.55 6.88
C HIS A 38 4.23 0.21 7.03
N LEU A 39 3.59 -0.24 5.95
CA LEU A 39 2.17 -0.65 5.99
C LEU A 39 1.92 -1.85 6.93
N LYS A 40 2.85 -2.80 7.03
CA LYS A 40 2.73 -3.93 7.97
C LYS A 40 2.87 -3.49 9.42
N ASP A 41 3.74 -2.53 9.69
CA ASP A 41 3.96 -1.98 11.03
C ASP A 41 2.71 -1.23 11.52
N GLU A 42 1.95 -0.62 10.60
CA GLU A 42 0.61 -0.05 10.83
C GLU A 42 -0.51 -1.11 10.99
N GLY A 43 -0.15 -2.40 10.99
CA GLY A 43 -1.10 -3.51 11.18
C GLY A 43 -1.90 -3.90 9.94
N LEU A 44 -1.56 -3.38 8.76
CA LEU A 44 -2.24 -3.71 7.51
C LEU A 44 -1.72 -5.02 6.92
N PHE A 45 -2.63 -5.77 6.27
CA PHE A 45 -2.28 -7.00 5.61
C PHE A 45 -2.13 -6.80 4.10
N ILE A 46 -0.89 -6.92 3.59
CA ILE A 46 -0.62 -6.76 2.16
C ILE A 46 -1.20 -7.92 1.36
N LEU A 47 -2.15 -7.62 0.48
CA LEU A 47 -2.68 -8.58 -0.48
C LEU A 47 -1.69 -8.75 -1.64
N TYR A 48 -1.32 -7.63 -2.28
CA TYR A 48 -0.30 -7.57 -3.32
C TYR A 48 0.14 -6.12 -3.59
N HIS A 49 1.31 -5.96 -4.23
CA HIS A 49 1.84 -4.70 -4.75
C HIS A 49 1.34 -4.50 -6.18
N GLU A 50 0.66 -3.38 -6.44
CA GLU A 50 0.07 -3.06 -7.74
C GLU A 50 1.12 -2.43 -8.68
N GLY A 51 2.04 -1.63 -8.13
CA GLY A 51 3.11 -0.99 -8.90
C GLY A 51 3.64 0.27 -8.24
N GLU A 52 4.35 1.08 -9.02
CA GLU A 52 5.03 2.31 -8.59
C GLU A 52 4.83 3.45 -9.60
N TYR A 53 4.96 4.70 -9.16
CA TYR A 53 4.95 5.88 -10.02
C TYR A 53 5.98 6.93 -9.56
N GLY A 54 6.71 7.50 -10.51
CA GLY A 54 7.76 8.48 -10.25
C GLY A 54 9.10 8.05 -10.86
N PRO A 55 10.20 8.78 -10.59
CA PRO A 55 10.25 10.01 -9.79
C PRO A 55 9.42 11.15 -10.39
N TYR A 56 8.92 12.05 -9.55
CA TYR A 56 8.30 13.31 -9.96
C TYR A 56 8.51 14.39 -8.89
N SER A 57 8.28 15.66 -9.24
CA SER A 57 8.37 16.77 -8.28
C SER A 57 7.16 17.68 -8.40
N LEU A 58 6.73 18.25 -7.27
CA LEU A 58 5.59 19.15 -7.20
C LEU A 58 6.06 20.60 -7.09
N THR A 59 5.56 21.44 -7.99
CA THR A 59 5.72 22.90 -7.91
C THR A 59 4.70 23.49 -6.93
N ARG A 60 4.82 24.80 -6.66
CA ARG A 60 3.84 25.55 -5.86
C ARG A 60 2.41 25.47 -6.39
N ASN A 61 2.23 25.38 -7.71
CA ASN A 61 0.90 25.28 -8.27
C ASN A 61 0.36 23.86 -8.05
N ASP A 62 1.19 22.84 -8.29
CA ASP A 62 0.77 21.44 -8.19
C ASP A 62 0.28 21.07 -6.79
N ILE A 63 0.96 21.53 -5.72
CA ILE A 63 0.57 21.21 -4.33
C ILE A 63 -0.81 21.74 -3.92
N ASN A 64 -1.34 22.73 -4.66
CA ASN A 64 -2.65 23.33 -4.39
C ASN A 64 -3.73 22.83 -5.37
N ASP A 65 -3.33 22.14 -6.44
CA ASP A 65 -4.23 21.63 -7.46
C ASP A 65 -4.57 20.15 -7.24
N LYS A 66 -5.73 19.72 -7.73
CA LYS A 66 -6.10 18.30 -7.71
C LYS A 66 -5.27 17.54 -8.76
N PRO A 67 -4.86 16.29 -8.47
CA PRO A 67 -5.24 15.50 -7.30
C PRO A 67 -4.29 15.64 -6.10
N TYR A 68 -3.16 16.33 -6.23
CA TYR A 68 -2.12 16.38 -5.20
C TYR A 68 -2.57 17.06 -3.90
N SER A 69 -3.36 18.13 -4.01
CA SER A 69 -3.97 18.79 -2.84
C SER A 69 -4.78 17.83 -1.99
N ASP A 70 -5.55 16.91 -2.60
CA ASP A 70 -6.32 15.90 -1.88
C ASP A 70 -5.38 14.92 -1.15
N TYR A 71 -4.30 14.48 -1.80
CA TYR A 71 -3.32 13.55 -1.22
C TYR A 71 -2.55 14.15 -0.04
N ILE A 72 -2.14 15.41 -0.19
CA ILE A 72 -1.34 16.15 0.79
C ILE A 72 -2.19 16.57 1.98
N SER A 73 -3.47 16.89 1.77
CA SER A 73 -4.36 17.39 2.84
C SER A 73 -4.59 16.40 3.97
N VAL A 74 -4.35 15.10 3.75
CA VAL A 74 -4.52 14.03 4.74
C VAL A 74 -3.20 13.57 5.36
N GLN A 75 -2.11 14.30 5.12
CA GLN A 75 -0.78 14.01 5.66
C GLN A 75 -0.47 14.87 6.88
N SER A 76 0.42 14.37 7.73
CA SER A 76 0.89 15.11 8.91
C SER A 76 1.81 16.29 8.57
N PHE A 77 2.46 16.26 7.40
CA PHE A 77 3.29 17.36 6.92
C PHE A 77 2.45 18.38 6.13
N ASN A 78 2.84 19.65 6.21
CA ASN A 78 2.21 20.70 5.41
C ASN A 78 2.56 20.58 3.91
N ALA A 79 1.78 21.23 3.05
CA ALA A 79 1.97 21.15 1.60
C ALA A 79 3.35 21.66 1.12
N GLN A 80 3.94 22.62 1.82
CA GLN A 80 5.26 23.17 1.47
C GLN A 80 6.38 22.16 1.68
N PHE A 81 6.21 21.18 2.58
CA PHE A 81 7.16 20.10 2.76
C PHE A 81 7.38 19.30 1.47
N TYR A 82 6.32 19.08 0.68
CA TYR A 82 6.37 18.27 -0.54
C TYR A 82 6.89 19.01 -1.78
N MET A 83 7.05 20.34 -1.69
CA MET A 83 7.49 21.17 -2.81
C MET A 83 8.95 20.85 -3.20
N ASP A 84 9.21 20.74 -4.50
CA ASP A 84 10.53 20.49 -5.08
C ASP A 84 11.25 19.23 -4.56
N LYS A 85 10.53 18.33 -3.89
CA LYS A 85 11.03 16.99 -3.51
C LYS A 85 10.90 16.03 -4.70
N GLU A 86 11.82 15.09 -4.79
CA GLU A 86 11.71 13.95 -5.69
C GLU A 86 10.86 12.87 -5.03
N LEU A 87 9.61 12.76 -5.44
CA LEU A 87 8.62 11.88 -4.86
C LEU A 87 8.42 10.63 -5.73
N HIS A 88 8.14 9.52 -5.06
CA HIS A 88 7.69 8.28 -5.67
C HIS A 88 6.46 7.78 -4.94
N HIS A 89 5.58 7.10 -5.66
CA HIS A 89 4.43 6.42 -5.09
C HIS A 89 4.62 4.92 -5.19
N GLU A 90 4.27 4.23 -4.13
CA GLU A 90 4.16 2.77 -4.08
C GLU A 90 2.69 2.40 -3.84
N PHE A 91 2.14 1.54 -4.68
CA PHE A 91 0.73 1.20 -4.69
C PHE A 91 0.48 -0.21 -4.18
N PHE A 92 -0.43 -0.33 -3.21
CA PHE A 92 -0.76 -1.62 -2.60
C PHE A 92 -2.26 -1.80 -2.49
N TYR A 93 -2.71 -3.05 -2.63
CA TYR A 93 -3.99 -3.47 -2.11
C TYR A 93 -3.79 -4.15 -0.76
N VAL A 94 -4.49 -3.66 0.26
CA VAL A 94 -4.40 -4.15 1.62
C VAL A 94 -5.73 -4.68 2.14
N ASN A 95 -5.66 -5.50 3.17
CA ASN A 95 -6.80 -5.88 4.01
C ASN A 95 -6.49 -5.53 5.48
N ASN A 96 -7.42 -5.82 6.39
CA ASN A 96 -7.36 -5.40 7.79
C ASN A 96 -7.32 -3.87 7.95
N HIS A 97 -7.96 -3.16 7.02
CA HIS A 97 -8.01 -1.71 7.00
C HIS A 97 -9.33 -1.23 7.64
N PRO A 98 -9.37 -0.14 8.44
CA PRO A 98 -10.61 0.33 9.08
C PRO A 98 -11.74 0.68 8.08
N LEU A 99 -11.38 1.25 6.93
CA LEU A 99 -12.30 1.46 5.82
C LEU A 99 -12.81 0.18 5.12
N SER A 100 -12.29 -1.01 5.42
CA SER A 100 -12.85 -2.26 4.87
C SER A 100 -14.25 -2.52 5.46
N ASN A 101 -15.19 -3.01 4.64
CA ASN A 101 -16.55 -3.31 5.10
C ASN A 101 -16.55 -4.46 6.15
N VAL A 102 -17.67 -4.66 6.86
CA VAL A 102 -17.88 -5.52 8.07
C VAL A 102 -17.54 -7.03 7.91
N PHE A 103 -16.99 -7.47 6.78
CA PHE A 103 -16.46 -8.83 6.60
C PHE A 103 -15.06 -8.89 5.97
N GLY A 104 -14.33 -7.76 5.87
CA GLY A 104 -13.02 -7.71 5.19
C GLY A 104 -13.10 -8.08 3.70
N LEU A 105 -14.32 -8.07 3.13
CA LEU A 105 -14.58 -8.34 1.73
C LEU A 105 -14.41 -7.03 0.96
N GLY A 106 -13.24 -6.89 0.36
CA GLY A 106 -12.83 -5.72 -0.41
C GLY A 106 -11.47 -5.22 0.08
N GLY A 107 -10.46 -5.35 -0.78
CA GLY A 107 -9.16 -4.72 -0.52
C GLY A 107 -9.30 -3.20 -0.58
N ILE A 108 -8.55 -2.50 0.28
CA ILE A 108 -8.41 -1.05 0.21
C ILE A 108 -7.16 -0.74 -0.59
N PHE A 109 -7.28 0.21 -1.51
CA PHE A 109 -6.13 0.71 -2.26
C PHE A 109 -5.41 1.74 -1.41
N VAL A 110 -4.11 1.54 -1.22
CA VAL A 110 -3.25 2.41 -0.41
C VAL A 110 -2.10 2.88 -1.28
N THR A 111 -1.78 4.16 -1.16
CA THR A 111 -0.58 4.76 -1.75
C THR A 111 0.36 5.17 -0.64
N VAL A 112 1.62 4.77 -0.72
CA VAL A 112 2.70 5.26 0.13
C VAL A 112 3.52 6.27 -0.68
N ILE A 113 3.72 7.45 -0.11
CA ILE A 113 4.52 8.52 -0.70
C ILE A 113 5.94 8.41 -0.15
N MET A 114 6.88 8.19 -1.05
CA MET A 114 8.30 8.02 -0.76
C MET A 114 9.07 9.25 -1.24
N ASN A 115 10.12 9.62 -0.50
CA ASN A 115 11.18 10.52 -0.97
C ASN A 115 12.51 9.79 -0.78
N ASN A 116 13.08 9.28 -1.87
CA ASN A 116 14.13 8.26 -1.81
C ASN A 116 13.69 7.04 -0.99
N GLU A 117 14.46 6.66 0.04
CA GLU A 117 14.22 5.52 0.93
C GLU A 117 13.42 5.88 2.20
N GLU A 118 12.76 7.05 2.22
CA GLU A 118 11.98 7.52 3.37
C GLU A 118 10.49 7.59 3.04
N VAL A 119 9.66 7.04 3.93
CA VAL A 119 8.20 7.23 3.87
C VAL A 119 7.87 8.63 4.38
N VAL A 120 7.32 9.46 3.50
CA VAL A 120 6.95 10.85 3.80
C VAL A 120 5.45 11.10 3.81
N GLY A 121 4.66 10.05 3.60
CA GLY A 121 3.20 10.10 3.68
C GLY A 121 2.58 8.80 3.21
N ALA A 122 1.31 8.61 3.54
CA ALA A 122 0.52 7.51 3.02
C ALA A 122 -0.96 7.86 3.10
N PHE A 123 -1.75 7.32 2.17
CA PHE A 123 -3.19 7.57 2.14
C PHE A 123 -3.93 6.39 1.52
N SER A 124 -5.22 6.33 1.84
CA SER A 124 -6.11 5.26 1.41
C SER A 124 -7.18 5.82 0.48
N VAL A 125 -7.53 5.06 -0.55
CA VAL A 125 -8.54 5.44 -1.54
C VAL A 125 -9.71 4.48 -1.47
N LYS A 126 -10.91 5.04 -1.27
CA LYS A 126 -12.17 4.29 -1.31
C LYS A 126 -13.23 5.09 -2.06
N ASN A 127 -13.87 4.47 -3.05
CA ASN A 127 -14.92 5.08 -3.88
C ASN A 127 -14.48 6.41 -4.53
N GLY A 128 -13.20 6.53 -4.92
CA GLY A 128 -12.64 7.76 -5.51
C GLY A 128 -12.33 8.88 -4.51
N MET A 129 -12.52 8.65 -3.22
CA MET A 129 -12.19 9.59 -2.15
C MET A 129 -10.88 9.20 -1.47
N THR A 130 -10.08 10.20 -1.14
CA THR A 130 -8.81 10.07 -0.40
C THR A 130 -9.06 10.22 1.09
N TYR A 131 -8.45 9.36 1.90
CA TYR A 131 -8.47 9.41 3.35
C TYR A 131 -7.05 9.30 3.89
N SER A 132 -6.83 9.68 5.15
CA SER A 132 -5.62 9.32 5.89
C SER A 132 -5.37 7.80 5.81
N LEU A 133 -4.14 7.35 6.04
CA LEU A 133 -3.76 5.95 5.87
C LEU A 133 -4.72 4.97 6.55
N LEU A 134 -5.26 5.29 7.73
CA LEU A 134 -6.18 4.41 8.45
C LEU A 134 -7.66 4.82 8.32
N GLY A 135 -7.96 5.87 7.56
CA GLY A 135 -9.34 6.34 7.37
C GLY A 135 -9.91 7.17 8.51
N GLU A 136 -9.04 7.74 9.36
CA GLU A 136 -9.45 8.70 10.39
C GLU A 136 -9.80 10.04 9.71
N GLU A 137 -10.98 10.58 10.02
CA GLU A 137 -11.32 11.99 9.75
C GLU A 137 -10.63 12.86 10.81
N GLU A 138 -9.89 13.88 10.40
CA GLU A 138 -9.39 14.93 11.31
C GLU A 138 -10.52 15.81 11.86
#